data_AF-A0A962CYE9-F1
#
_entry.id   AF-A0A962CYE9-F1
#
_cell.length_a   1.000
_cell.length_b   1.000
_cell.length_c   1.000
_cell.angle_alpha   90.00
_cell.angle_beta   90.00
_cell.angle_gamma   90.00
#
_symmetry.space_group_name_H-M   'P 1'
#
loop_
_entity.id
_entity.type
_entity.pdbx_description
1 polymer ?
#
loop_
_entity_poly.entity_id
_entity_poly.type
_entity_poly.pdbx_seq_one_letter_code
_entity_poly.pdbx_strand_id
1 'polypeptide(L)'
;MFAGVGTWLLAQSFISISGANREIMEGFAALLAAIVLFYVGVWMHSKTHAANWQAYIKNNVDNKLKSGTLWGLTGLAFIAVYREVFETVLFYQALLTQAAVNQHSMIFGGFITGVIVLVIVSWVLIRYSVKLPISTFFSITTYLLLALSFILTGKAIMALQEAAVIGISPLPVTFEIDWVGIKSTWQGVLAQSSVLLLFIIFMLTSRGKKLKQLAKD
;
A
#
# COMPACT_ATOMS: atom_id res chain seq x y z
N MET A 1 -15.18 6.28 -37.96
CA MET A 1 -13.90 6.99 -38.20
C MET A 1 -14.00 8.48 -37.91
N PHE A 2 -14.96 9.23 -38.48
CA PHE A 2 -15.13 10.66 -38.19
C PHE A 2 -15.43 11.00 -36.72
N ALA A 3 -16.21 10.18 -36.02
CA ALA A 3 -16.46 10.35 -34.59
C ALA A 3 -15.17 10.20 -33.75
N GLY A 4 -14.30 9.24 -34.09
CA GLY A 4 -13.03 9.02 -33.38
C GLY A 4 -12.00 10.12 -33.62
N VAL A 5 -11.96 10.69 -34.84
CA VAL A 5 -11.11 11.87 -35.14
C VAL A 5 -11.63 13.11 -34.40
N GLY A 6 -12.95 13.27 -34.28
CA GLY A 6 -13.56 14.34 -33.48
C GLY A 6 -13.23 14.22 -32.00
N THR A 7 -13.32 13.01 -31.43
CA THR A 7 -12.92 12.77 -30.03
C THR A 7 -11.42 12.97 -29.81
N TRP A 8 -10.58 12.61 -30.78
CA TRP A 8 -9.13 12.81 -30.72
C TRP A 8 -8.73 14.30 -30.76
N LEU A 9 -9.37 15.11 -31.61
CA LEU A 9 -9.14 16.57 -31.67
C LEU A 9 -9.66 17.30 -30.43
N LEU A 10 -10.80 16.87 -29.88
CA LEU A 10 -11.31 17.39 -28.60
C LEU A 10 -10.36 17.00 -27.45
N ALA A 11 -9.86 15.76 -27.42
CA ALA A 11 -8.86 15.34 -26.44
C ALA A 11 -7.59 16.20 -26.55
N GLN A 12 -7.06 16.46 -27.75
CA GLN A 12 -5.89 17.33 -27.96
C GLN A 12 -6.11 18.76 -27.43
N SER A 13 -7.35 19.26 -27.50
CA SER A 13 -7.71 20.61 -27.02
C SER A 13 -7.88 20.66 -25.49
N PHE A 14 -8.33 19.56 -24.87
CA PHE A 14 -8.44 19.39 -23.41
C PHE A 14 -7.16 18.87 -22.74
N ILE A 15 -6.15 18.43 -23.51
CA ILE A 15 -4.77 18.10 -23.08
C ILE A 15 -3.96 19.38 -22.74
N SER A 16 -4.65 20.44 -22.33
CA SER A 16 -4.10 21.52 -21.52
C SER A 16 -4.61 21.48 -20.06
N ILE A 17 -5.27 20.39 -19.65
CA ILE A 17 -5.38 20.01 -18.23
C ILE A 17 -3.99 19.55 -17.80
N SER A 18 -3.23 20.55 -17.35
CA SER A 18 -1.81 20.57 -16.99
C SER A 18 -1.28 19.27 -16.35
N GLY A 19 -0.07 18.84 -16.75
CA GLY A 19 0.68 17.79 -16.03
C GLY A 19 0.71 18.04 -14.51
N ALA A 20 0.71 19.31 -14.10
CA ALA A 20 0.60 19.71 -12.70
C ALA A 20 -0.68 19.17 -12.01
N ASN A 21 -1.85 19.20 -12.65
CA ASN A 21 -3.08 18.68 -12.02
C ASN A 21 -3.03 17.16 -11.80
N ARG A 22 -2.34 16.43 -12.67
CA ARG A 22 -2.11 14.99 -12.53
C ARG A 22 -1.17 14.71 -11.37
N GLU A 23 -0.06 15.46 -11.29
CA GLU A 23 0.95 15.33 -10.24
C GLU A 23 0.39 15.71 -8.85
N ILE A 24 -0.47 16.73 -8.77
CA ILE A 24 -1.20 17.09 -7.54
C ILE A 24 -2.08 15.91 -7.09
N MET A 25 -2.87 15.33 -8.00
CA MET A 25 -3.76 14.23 -7.69
C MET A 25 -2.97 13.00 -7.19
N GLU A 26 -1.86 12.68 -7.86
CA GLU A 26 -0.97 11.59 -7.47
C GLU A 26 -0.35 11.84 -6.10
N GLY A 27 0.16 13.05 -5.84
CA GLY A 27 0.74 13.42 -4.56
C GLY A 27 -0.25 13.34 -3.40
N PHE A 28 -1.46 13.88 -3.58
CA PHE A 28 -2.51 13.80 -2.57
C PHE A 28 -3.00 12.36 -2.33
N ALA A 29 -3.19 11.59 -3.40
CA ALA A 29 -3.61 10.18 -3.28
C ALA A 29 -2.54 9.36 -2.55
N ALA A 30 -1.26 9.53 -2.87
CA ALA A 30 -0.15 8.86 -2.21
C ALA A 30 -0.03 9.27 -0.74
N LEU A 31 -0.25 10.55 -0.40
CA LEU A 31 -0.22 11.03 0.99
C LEU A 31 -1.37 10.43 1.81
N LEU A 32 -2.58 10.41 1.24
CA LEU A 32 -3.74 9.80 1.87
C LEU A 32 -3.50 8.31 2.12
N ALA A 33 -3.00 7.59 1.10
CA ALA A 33 -2.64 6.19 1.23
C ALA A 33 -1.59 5.97 2.34
N ALA A 34 -0.55 6.82 2.42
CA ALA A 34 0.46 6.74 3.45
C ALA A 34 -0.13 6.89 4.88
N ILE A 35 -1.05 7.83 5.08
CA ILE A 35 -1.75 8.04 6.37
C ILE A 35 -2.59 6.80 6.72
N VAL A 36 -3.36 6.28 5.78
CA VAL A 36 -4.21 5.10 5.98
C VAL A 36 -3.35 3.87 6.32
N LEU A 37 -2.26 3.62 5.59
CA LEU A 37 -1.36 2.51 5.84
C LEU A 37 -0.68 2.63 7.21
N PHE A 38 -0.27 3.85 7.60
CA PHE A 38 0.29 4.09 8.93
C PHE A 38 -0.72 3.74 10.03
N TYR A 39 -1.94 4.26 9.89
CA TYR A 39 -3.03 4.01 10.84
C TYR A 39 -3.35 2.51 10.95
N VAL A 40 -3.51 1.82 9.83
CA VAL A 40 -3.80 0.37 9.82
C VAL A 40 -2.62 -0.41 10.39
N GLY A 41 -1.38 -0.06 10.07
CA GLY A 41 -0.17 -0.70 10.61
C GLY A 41 -0.08 -0.59 12.14
N VAL A 42 -0.32 0.61 12.67
CA VAL A 42 -0.40 0.89 14.12
C VAL A 42 -1.55 0.12 14.77
N TRP A 43 -2.73 0.11 14.15
CA TRP A 43 -3.88 -0.64 14.65
C TRP A 43 -3.59 -2.15 14.71
N MET A 44 -3.01 -2.72 13.66
CA MET A 44 -2.64 -4.14 13.59
C MET A 44 -1.60 -4.52 14.66
N HIS A 45 -0.62 -3.66 14.91
CA HIS A 45 0.40 -3.89 15.94
C HIS A 45 -0.20 -3.97 17.35
N SER A 46 -1.21 -3.13 17.61
CA SER A 46 -1.91 -3.13 18.89
C SER A 46 -2.71 -4.42 19.13
N LYS A 47 -3.06 -5.15 18.06
CA LYS A 47 -3.86 -6.38 18.08
C LYS A 47 -3.03 -7.67 18.02
N THR A 48 -1.72 -7.57 17.83
CA THR A 48 -0.79 -8.69 17.66
C THR A 48 -0.76 -9.69 18.83
N HIS A 49 -1.23 -9.31 20.02
CA HIS A 49 -1.19 -10.14 21.23
C HIS A 49 -2.57 -10.58 21.75
N ALA A 50 -3.65 -10.37 20.99
CA ALA A 50 -4.99 -10.68 21.46
C ALA A 50 -5.30 -12.19 21.38
N ALA A 51 -4.91 -12.94 22.40
CA ALA A 51 -5.52 -14.25 22.71
C ALA A 51 -7.07 -14.16 22.75
N ASN A 52 -7.62 -12.98 23.02
CA ASN A 52 -9.04 -12.67 22.99
C ASN A 52 -9.64 -12.51 21.57
N TRP A 53 -8.83 -12.33 20.52
CA TRP A 53 -9.33 -12.19 19.14
C TRP A 53 -9.78 -13.53 18.57
N GLN A 54 -9.07 -14.62 18.89
CA GLN A 54 -9.53 -15.97 18.54
C GLN A 54 -10.83 -16.35 19.26
N ALA A 55 -10.98 -15.98 20.55
CA ALA A 55 -12.24 -16.17 21.27
C ALA A 55 -13.37 -15.27 20.72
N TYR A 56 -13.06 -14.03 20.31
CA TYR A 56 -14.01 -13.11 19.67
C TYR A 56 -14.46 -13.62 18.30
N ILE A 57 -13.54 -14.04 17.43
CA ILE A 57 -13.87 -14.59 16.10
C ILE A 57 -14.64 -15.90 16.28
N LYS A 58 -14.18 -16.82 17.13
CA LYS A 58 -14.89 -18.08 17.40
C LYS A 58 -16.30 -17.84 17.92
N ASN A 59 -16.50 -16.95 18.90
CA ASN A 59 -17.84 -16.65 19.43
C ASN A 59 -18.74 -15.85 18.48
N ASN A 60 -18.21 -14.95 17.65
CA ASN A 60 -19.02 -14.18 16.70
C ASN A 60 -19.33 -14.95 15.41
N VAL A 61 -18.44 -15.86 14.99
CA VAL A 61 -18.62 -16.74 13.84
C VAL A 61 -19.54 -17.92 14.20
N ASP A 62 -19.36 -18.56 15.36
CA ASP A 62 -20.17 -19.74 15.73
C ASP A 62 -21.60 -19.39 16.20
N ASN A 63 -21.83 -18.21 16.81
CA ASN A 63 -23.13 -17.95 17.44
C ASN A 63 -24.04 -16.92 16.75
N LYS A 64 -23.60 -16.13 15.75
CA LYS A 64 -24.43 -15.06 15.16
C LYS A 64 -24.14 -14.70 13.70
N LEU A 65 -23.92 -15.67 12.81
CA LEU A 65 -24.04 -15.38 11.37
C LEU A 65 -25.52 -15.24 10.99
N LYS A 66 -26.12 -14.08 11.28
CA LYS A 66 -27.35 -13.66 10.61
C LYS A 66 -27.04 -13.56 9.11
N SER A 67 -27.95 -14.04 8.25
CA SER A 67 -27.79 -14.05 6.78
C SER A 67 -27.19 -12.75 6.21
N GLY A 68 -27.54 -11.58 6.78
CA GLY A 68 -27.00 -10.28 6.36
C GLY A 68 -25.50 -10.05 6.59
N THR A 69 -24.88 -10.63 7.63
CA THR A 69 -23.42 -10.48 7.87
C THR A 69 -22.60 -11.29 6.88
N LEU A 70 -23.14 -12.42 6.41
CA LEU A 70 -22.50 -13.27 5.42
C LEU A 70 -22.45 -12.57 4.05
N TRP A 71 -23.52 -11.88 3.65
CA TRP A 71 -23.52 -11.04 2.44
C TRP A 71 -22.52 -9.87 2.53
N GLY A 72 -22.38 -9.24 3.70
CA GLY A 72 -21.39 -8.19 3.93
C GLY A 72 -19.94 -8.69 3.82
N LEU A 73 -19.65 -9.86 4.39
CA LEU A 73 -18.33 -10.50 4.30
C LEU A 73 -18.01 -10.93 2.86
N THR A 74 -18.96 -11.52 2.15
CA THR A 74 -18.79 -11.89 0.73
C THR A 74 -18.56 -10.66 -0.14
N GLY A 75 -19.34 -9.58 0.05
CA GLY A 75 -19.15 -8.32 -0.68
C GLY A 75 -17.79 -7.70 -0.40
N LEU A 76 -17.34 -7.69 0.86
CA LEU A 76 -16.02 -7.20 1.24
C LEU A 76 -14.90 -8.00 0.58
N ALA A 77 -14.99 -9.34 0.61
CA ALA A 77 -14.01 -10.22 -0.04
C ALA A 77 -13.99 -10.01 -1.56
N PHE A 78 -15.16 -9.89 -2.18
CA PHE A 78 -15.28 -9.62 -3.61
C PHE A 78 -14.63 -8.28 -4.00
N ILE A 79 -14.93 -7.20 -3.29
CA ILE A 79 -14.34 -5.87 -3.54
C ILE A 79 -12.81 -5.91 -3.37
N ALA A 80 -12.32 -6.59 -2.34
CA ALA A 80 -10.89 -6.71 -2.08
C ALA A 80 -10.16 -7.45 -3.21
N VAL A 81 -10.69 -8.60 -3.66
CA VAL A 81 -10.12 -9.38 -4.77
C VAL A 81 -10.22 -8.61 -6.09
N TYR A 82 -11.39 -8.01 -6.37
CA TYR A 82 -11.59 -7.22 -7.59
C TYR A 82 -10.59 -6.06 -7.70
N ARG A 83 -10.34 -5.33 -6.59
CA ARG A 83 -9.36 -4.24 -6.58
C ARG A 83 -7.96 -4.70 -6.98
N GLU A 84 -7.50 -5.82 -6.43
CA GLU A 84 -6.17 -6.38 -6.71
C GLU A 84 -6.03 -6.83 -8.18
N VAL A 85 -7.07 -7.48 -8.70
CA VAL A 85 -7.13 -7.90 -10.11
C VAL A 85 -7.13 -6.67 -11.03
N PHE A 86 -7.90 -5.64 -10.68
CA PHE A 86 -7.98 -4.40 -11.46
C PHE A 86 -6.63 -3.68 -11.53
N GLU A 87 -5.95 -3.52 -10.39
CA GLU A 87 -4.61 -2.92 -10.33
C GLU A 87 -3.60 -3.72 -11.16
N THR A 88 -3.65 -5.04 -11.09
CA THR A 88 -2.79 -5.93 -11.91
C THR A 88 -3.05 -5.74 -13.41
N VAL A 89 -4.31 -5.70 -13.83
CA VAL A 89 -4.67 -5.49 -15.24
C VAL A 89 -4.19 -4.13 -15.75
N LEU A 90 -4.41 -3.06 -14.97
CA LEU A 90 -3.94 -1.72 -15.32
C LEU A 90 -2.41 -1.64 -15.37
N PHE A 91 -1.72 -2.30 -14.43
CA PHE A 91 -0.26 -2.38 -14.42
C PHE A 91 0.27 -3.06 -15.69
N TYR A 92 -0.29 -4.23 -16.06
CA TYR A 92 0.11 -4.91 -17.29
C TYR A 92 -0.25 -4.13 -18.55
N GLN A 93 -1.40 -3.43 -18.57
CA GLN A 93 -1.76 -2.56 -19.67
C GLN A 93 -0.75 -1.42 -19.83
N ALA A 94 -0.39 -0.73 -18.73
CA ALA A 94 0.60 0.34 -18.75
C ALA A 94 2.00 -0.18 -19.14
N LEU A 95 2.35 -1.40 -18.75
CA LEU A 95 3.63 -2.01 -19.06
C LEU A 95 3.72 -2.41 -20.54
N LEU A 96 2.63 -2.94 -21.11
CA LEU A 96 2.54 -3.26 -22.54
C LEU A 96 2.54 -2.00 -23.43
N THR A 97 1.92 -0.90 -23.00
CA THR A 97 1.94 0.36 -23.77
C THR A 97 3.30 1.05 -23.79
N GLN A 98 4.13 0.83 -22.77
CA GLN A 98 5.49 1.36 -22.68
C GLN A 98 6.54 0.46 -23.34
N ALA A 99 6.22 -0.82 -23.55
CA ALA A 99 7.17 -1.80 -24.06
C ALA A 99 7.27 -1.79 -25.58
N ALA A 100 8.48 -1.98 -26.10
CA ALA A 100 8.70 -2.19 -27.52
C ALA A 100 8.15 -3.56 -27.97
N VAL A 101 7.83 -3.72 -29.26
CA VAL A 101 7.20 -4.94 -29.81
C VAL A 101 8.03 -6.21 -29.53
N ASN A 102 9.36 -6.09 -29.54
CA ASN A 102 10.29 -7.17 -29.21
C ASN A 102 10.33 -7.56 -27.72
N GLN A 103 9.77 -6.75 -26.83
CA GLN A 103 9.74 -6.98 -25.38
C GLN A 103 8.45 -7.66 -24.90
N HIS A 104 7.43 -7.79 -25.76
CA HIS A 104 6.14 -8.39 -25.40
C HIS A 104 6.28 -9.85 -24.96
N SER A 105 7.19 -10.61 -25.59
CA SER A 105 7.50 -12.00 -25.22
C SER A 105 8.09 -12.12 -23.82
N MET A 106 8.96 -11.17 -23.43
CA MET A 106 9.54 -11.13 -22.07
C MET A 106 8.49 -10.80 -21.02
N ILE A 107 7.55 -9.88 -21.33
CA ILE A 107 6.45 -9.51 -20.43
C ILE A 107 5.54 -10.70 -20.16
N PHE A 108 5.17 -11.41 -21.22
CA PHE A 108 4.36 -12.61 -21.10
C PHE A 108 5.08 -13.72 -20.32
N GLY A 109 6.38 -13.92 -20.57
CA GLY A 109 7.20 -14.85 -19.78
C GLY A 109 7.25 -14.47 -18.29
N GLY A 110 7.37 -13.18 -17.98
CA GLY A 110 7.29 -12.65 -16.61
C GLY A 110 5.94 -12.91 -15.95
N PHE A 111 4.84 -12.71 -16.67
CA PHE A 111 3.49 -13.01 -16.19
C PHE A 111 3.32 -14.49 -15.80
N ILE A 112 3.68 -15.41 -16.71
CA ILE A 112 3.58 -16.86 -16.45
C ILE A 112 4.45 -17.26 -15.26
N THR A 113 5.68 -16.74 -15.19
CA THR A 113 6.58 -17.01 -14.06
C THR A 113 5.98 -16.51 -12.75
N GLY A 114 5.41 -15.29 -12.74
CA GLY A 114 4.72 -14.72 -11.58
C GLY A 114 3.53 -15.57 -11.13
N VAL A 115 2.71 -16.05 -12.06
CA VAL A 115 1.59 -16.96 -11.76
C VAL A 115 2.08 -18.26 -11.11
N ILE A 116 3.15 -18.87 -11.63
CA ILE A 116 3.74 -20.09 -11.05
C ILE A 116 4.21 -19.82 -9.61
N VAL A 117 4.93 -18.72 -9.38
CA VAL A 117 5.39 -18.34 -8.03
C VAL A 117 4.20 -18.12 -7.09
N LEU A 118 3.16 -17.41 -7.53
CA LEU A 118 1.96 -17.18 -6.73
C LEU A 118 1.23 -18.47 -6.37
N VAL A 119 1.13 -19.44 -7.29
CA VAL A 119 0.54 -20.76 -7.01
C VAL A 119 1.35 -21.50 -5.95
N ILE A 120 2.69 -21.50 -6.07
CA ILE A 120 3.58 -22.14 -5.09
C ILE A 120 3.42 -21.48 -3.71
N VAL A 121 3.47 -20.15 -3.64
CA VAL A 121 3.30 -19.40 -2.40
C VAL A 121 1.92 -19.65 -1.79
N SER A 122 0.86 -19.62 -2.59
CA SER A 122 -0.51 -19.90 -2.14
C SER A 122 -0.64 -21.31 -1.57
N TRP A 123 -0.04 -22.30 -2.24
CA TRP A 123 -0.02 -23.68 -1.77
C TRP A 123 0.72 -23.83 -0.43
N VAL A 124 1.89 -23.19 -0.28
CA VAL A 124 2.64 -23.14 0.99
C VAL A 124 1.78 -22.49 2.07
N LEU A 125 1.19 -21.32 1.80
CA LEU A 125 0.34 -20.62 2.77
C LEU A 125 -0.83 -21.50 3.22
N ILE A 126 -1.55 -22.14 2.30
CA ILE A 126 -2.68 -23.02 2.65
C ILE A 126 -2.20 -24.21 3.50
N ARG A 127 -1.06 -24.82 3.16
CA ARG A 127 -0.53 -25.98 3.89
C ARG A 127 -0.04 -25.63 5.30
N TYR A 128 0.53 -24.44 5.49
CA TYR A 128 1.11 -23.99 6.76
C TYR A 128 0.23 -23.02 7.57
N SER A 129 -0.93 -22.59 7.04
CA SER A 129 -1.86 -21.67 7.72
C SER A 129 -2.36 -22.17 9.08
N VAL A 130 -2.44 -23.48 9.29
CA VAL A 130 -2.87 -24.08 10.57
C VAL A 130 -1.82 -23.91 11.68
N LYS A 131 -0.56 -23.59 11.34
CA LYS A 131 0.55 -23.41 12.31
C LYS A 131 1.09 -21.99 12.39
N LEU A 132 0.56 -21.04 11.63
CA LEU A 132 1.04 -19.65 11.66
C LEU A 132 0.55 -18.96 12.95
N PRO A 133 1.45 -18.61 13.88
CA PRO A 133 1.05 -17.84 15.06
C PRO A 133 0.51 -16.49 14.58
N ILE A 134 -0.76 -16.21 14.88
CA ILE A 134 -1.45 -14.97 14.49
C ILE A 134 -0.61 -13.74 14.86
N SER A 135 0.10 -13.78 15.99
CA SER A 135 1.01 -12.71 16.41
C SER A 135 2.14 -12.44 15.41
N THR A 136 2.73 -13.47 14.79
CA THR A 136 3.83 -13.26 13.84
C THR A 136 3.30 -12.70 12.52
N PHE A 137 2.15 -13.19 12.04
CA PHE A 137 1.50 -12.64 10.85
C PHE A 137 1.19 -11.15 11.02
N PHE A 138 0.49 -10.78 12.10
CA PHE A 138 0.15 -9.38 12.36
C PHE A 138 1.40 -8.51 12.55
N SER A 139 2.45 -9.02 13.19
CA SER A 139 3.70 -8.28 13.36
C SER A 139 4.39 -8.00 12.03
N ILE A 140 4.53 -9.01 11.17
CA ILE A 140 5.13 -8.86 9.84
C ILE A 140 4.32 -7.88 9.00
N THR A 141 2.98 -8.04 8.96
CA THR A 141 2.11 -7.13 8.20
C THR A 141 2.20 -5.69 8.72
N THR A 142 2.27 -5.46 10.03
CA THR A 142 2.51 -4.13 10.60
C THR A 142 3.79 -3.51 10.04
N TYR A 143 4.93 -4.23 10.08
CA TYR A 143 6.19 -3.69 9.58
C TYR A 143 6.13 -3.37 8.09
N LEU A 144 5.47 -4.24 7.31
CA LEU A 144 5.27 -4.04 5.88
C LEU A 144 4.43 -2.78 5.61
N LEU A 145 3.29 -2.62 6.27
CA LEU A 145 2.41 -1.45 6.09
C LEU A 145 3.11 -0.13 6.46
N LEU A 146 3.93 -0.15 7.51
CA LEU A 146 4.69 1.02 7.94
C LEU A 146 5.83 1.35 6.97
N ALA A 147 6.51 0.34 6.43
CA ALA A 147 7.51 0.53 5.38
C ALA A 147 6.86 1.13 4.11
N LEU A 148 5.69 0.62 3.70
CA LEU A 148 4.96 1.18 2.56
C LEU A 148 4.49 2.61 2.83
N SER A 149 3.98 2.89 4.04
CA SER A 149 3.61 4.26 4.43
C SER A 149 4.80 5.23 4.31
N PHE A 150 5.99 4.82 4.74
CA PHE A 150 7.21 5.60 4.60
C PHE A 150 7.57 5.86 3.12
N ILE A 151 7.51 4.84 2.28
CA ILE A 151 7.79 4.95 0.83
C ILE A 151 6.78 5.88 0.15
N LEU A 152 5.48 5.68 0.40
CA LEU A 152 4.41 6.48 -0.19
C LEU A 152 4.46 7.94 0.27
N THR A 153 4.88 8.20 1.52
CA THR A 153 5.11 9.57 2.00
C THR A 153 6.20 10.27 1.18
N GLY A 154 7.30 9.58 0.90
CA GLY A 154 8.36 10.09 0.03
C GLY A 154 7.82 10.41 -1.38
N LYS A 155 7.14 9.45 -2.01
CA LYS A 155 6.52 9.62 -3.33
C LYS A 155 5.49 10.75 -3.38
N ALA A 156 4.69 10.90 -2.33
CA ALA A 156 3.72 11.98 -2.21
C ALA A 156 4.39 13.35 -2.22
N ILE A 157 5.46 13.54 -1.43
CA ILE A 157 6.19 14.81 -1.39
C ILE A 157 6.86 15.10 -2.73
N MET A 158 7.44 14.09 -3.40
CA MET A 158 8.02 14.26 -4.74
C MET A 158 6.98 14.73 -5.76
N ALA A 159 5.82 14.08 -5.82
CA ALA A 159 4.76 14.46 -6.74
C ALA A 159 4.21 15.87 -6.45
N LEU A 160 4.11 16.26 -5.17
CA LEU A 160 3.71 17.62 -4.78
C LEU A 160 4.80 18.68 -5.09
N GLN A 161 6.07 18.29 -5.11
CA GLN A 161 7.18 19.14 -5.53
C GLN A 161 7.21 19.32 -7.06
N GLU A 162 6.97 18.26 -7.82
CA GLU A 162 6.86 18.29 -9.29
C GLU A 162 5.69 19.18 -9.73
N ALA A 163 4.56 19.10 -9.00
CA ALA A 163 3.41 19.97 -9.18
C ALA A 163 3.59 21.44 -8.73
N ALA A 164 4.77 21.83 -8.22
CA ALA A 164 5.06 23.15 -7.64
C ALA A 164 4.13 23.57 -6.48
N VAL A 165 3.50 22.61 -5.78
CA VAL A 165 2.69 22.87 -4.57
C VAL A 165 3.58 23.04 -3.34
N ILE A 166 4.66 22.25 -3.26
CA ILE A 166 5.65 22.33 -2.18
C ILE A 166 6.97 22.81 -2.79
N GLY A 167 7.61 23.79 -2.12
CA GLY A 167 8.92 24.27 -2.54
C GLY A 167 10.00 23.18 -2.52
N ILE A 168 10.97 23.29 -3.42
CA ILE A 168 12.12 22.39 -3.49
C ILE A 168 13.28 23.06 -2.76
N SER A 169 13.71 22.48 -1.63
CA SER A 169 14.90 22.94 -0.92
C SER A 169 15.91 21.79 -0.89
N PRO A 170 16.90 21.79 -1.79
CA PRO A 170 17.84 20.69 -1.92
C PRO A 170 18.75 20.60 -0.68
N LEU A 171 19.12 19.38 -0.30
CA LEU A 171 20.10 19.15 0.76
C LEU A 171 21.53 19.35 0.21
N PRO A 172 22.49 19.72 1.07
CA PRO A 172 23.90 19.88 0.67
C PRO A 172 24.57 18.54 0.28
N VAL A 173 23.91 17.40 0.51
CA VAL A 173 24.39 16.06 0.14
C VAL A 173 23.41 15.44 -0.85
N THR A 174 23.89 15.09 -2.05
CA THR A 174 23.07 14.46 -3.09
C THR A 174 22.98 12.95 -2.89
N PHE A 175 21.80 12.45 -2.56
CA PHE A 175 21.45 11.03 -2.55
C PHE A 175 20.05 10.86 -3.13
N GLU A 176 19.86 9.84 -3.95
CA GLU A 176 18.59 9.55 -4.61
C GLU A 176 18.38 8.04 -4.60
N ILE A 177 17.24 7.61 -4.05
CA ILE A 177 16.82 6.21 -4.02
C ILE A 177 15.37 6.16 -4.48
N ASP A 178 15.18 6.04 -5.80
CA ASP A 178 13.88 6.09 -6.47
C ASP A 178 12.88 5.07 -5.92
N TRP A 179 13.35 3.86 -5.64
CA TRP A 179 12.48 2.79 -5.17
C TRP A 179 11.87 3.08 -3.78
N VAL A 180 12.63 3.75 -2.91
CA VAL A 180 12.21 4.12 -1.56
C VAL A 180 11.52 5.49 -1.53
N GLY A 181 11.56 6.22 -2.66
CA GLY A 181 11.01 7.57 -2.78
C GLY A 181 11.80 8.60 -1.99
N ILE A 182 13.11 8.38 -1.80
CA ILE A 182 14.00 9.32 -1.12
C ILE A 182 14.68 10.20 -2.17
N LYS A 183 14.32 11.49 -2.20
CA LYS A 183 15.07 12.53 -2.89
C LYS A 183 15.78 13.43 -1.88
N SER A 184 16.89 14.03 -2.31
CA SER A 184 17.70 14.97 -1.52
C SER A 184 16.99 16.33 -1.32
N THR A 185 15.81 16.34 -0.70
CA THR A 185 15.06 17.54 -0.33
C THR A 185 14.75 17.56 1.15
N TRP A 186 14.82 18.74 1.77
CA TRP A 186 14.50 18.92 3.19
C TRP A 186 13.07 18.47 3.51
N GLN A 187 12.12 18.81 2.64
CA GLN A 187 10.71 18.49 2.82
C GLN A 187 10.47 16.96 2.79
N GLY A 188 11.09 16.25 1.83
CA GLY A 188 10.98 14.80 1.73
C GLY A 188 11.58 14.10 2.94
N VAL A 189 12.81 14.48 3.32
CA VAL A 189 13.50 13.88 4.47
C VAL A 189 12.78 14.17 5.78
N LEU A 190 12.26 15.38 5.99
CA LEU A 190 11.50 15.73 7.19
C LEU A 190 10.18 14.93 7.26
N ALA A 191 9.43 14.84 6.16
CA ALA A 191 8.19 14.09 6.11
C ALA A 191 8.43 12.59 6.40
N GLN A 192 9.40 11.98 5.73
CA GLN A 192 9.78 10.59 5.95
C GLN A 192 10.32 10.34 7.38
N SER A 193 11.13 11.26 7.91
CA SER A 193 11.63 11.20 9.28
C SER A 193 10.48 11.30 10.30
N SER A 194 9.47 12.12 10.04
CA SER A 194 8.30 12.22 10.92
C SER A 194 7.54 10.89 11.03
N VAL A 195 7.37 10.17 9.92
CA VAL A 195 6.75 8.84 9.90
C VAL A 195 7.56 7.84 10.72
N LEU A 196 8.89 7.85 10.57
CA LEU A 196 9.78 7.00 11.36
C LEU A 196 9.74 7.35 12.85
N LEU A 197 9.77 8.63 13.21
CA LEU A 197 9.70 9.09 14.59
C LEU A 197 8.38 8.67 15.24
N LEU A 198 7.25 8.88 14.55
CA LEU A 198 5.93 8.44 15.03
C LEU A 198 5.89 6.92 15.22
N PHE A 199 6.50 6.17 14.30
CA PHE A 199 6.60 4.72 14.43
C PHE A 199 7.45 4.29 15.65
N ILE A 200 8.61 4.90 15.86
CA ILE A 200 9.49 4.61 17.00
C ILE A 200 8.81 4.95 18.32
N ILE A 201 8.19 6.13 18.42
CA ILE A 201 7.42 6.55 19.61
C ILE A 201 6.30 5.56 19.90
N PHE A 202 5.57 5.13 18.88
CA PHE A 202 4.53 4.12 19.01
C PHE A 202 5.08 2.78 19.51
N MET A 203 6.21 2.33 18.98
CA MET A 203 6.83 1.07 19.42
C MET A 203 7.31 1.15 20.88
N LEU A 204 7.92 2.27 21.29
CA LEU A 204 8.39 2.49 22.65
C LEU A 204 7.23 2.55 23.66
N THR A 205 6.15 3.27 23.34
CA THR A 205 4.95 3.35 24.20
C THR A 205 4.22 2.02 24.31
N SER A 206 4.18 1.22 23.24
CA SER A 206 3.64 -0.15 23.25
C SER A 206 4.45 -1.08 24.17
N ARG A 207 5.79 -0.98 24.16
CA ARG A 207 6.66 -1.73 25.08
C ARG A 207 6.52 -1.28 26.54
N GLY A 208 6.39 0.02 26.80
CA GLY A 208 6.23 0.56 28.15
C GLY A 208 4.93 0.12 28.84
N LYS A 209 3.82 -0.01 28.10
CA LYS A 209 2.56 -0.57 28.62
C LYS A 209 2.72 -2.04 29.04
N LYS A 210 3.51 -2.82 28.29
CA LYS A 210 3.80 -4.24 28.58
C LYS A 210 4.57 -4.43 29.89
N LEU A 211 5.60 -3.62 30.12
CA LEU A 211 6.42 -3.70 31.34
C LEU A 211 5.62 -3.33 32.60
N LYS A 212 4.73 -2.34 32.51
CA LYS A 212 3.85 -1.97 33.63
C LYS A 212 2.83 -3.06 33.99
N GLN A 213 2.42 -3.88 33.03
CA GLN A 213 1.48 -4.97 33.27
C GLN A 213 2.16 -6.14 33.97
N LEU A 214 3.37 -6.51 33.53
CA LEU A 214 4.19 -7.56 34.16
C LEU A 214 4.71 -7.19 35.57
N ALA A 215 4.80 -5.90 35.90
CA ALA A 215 5.21 -5.44 37.23
C ALA A 215 4.04 -5.36 38.23
N LYS A 216 2.81 -5.61 37.78
CA LYS A 216 1.59 -5.59 38.62
C LYS A 216 1.07 -7.00 38.95
N ASP A 217 1.58 -8.01 38.26
CA ASP A 217 1.36 -9.43 38.51
C ASP A 217 2.47 -9.99 39.42
#